data_AF-A0A382LFP3-F1
#
_entry.id   AF-A0A382LFP3-F1
#
_cell.length_a   1.000
_cell.length_b   1.000
_cell.length_c   1.000
_cell.angle_alpha   90.00
_cell.angle_beta   90.00
_cell.angle_gamma   90.00
#
_symmetry.space_group_name_H-M   'P 1'
#
loop_
_entity.id
_entity.type
_entity.pdbx_description
1 polymer ?
#
loop_
_entity_poly.entity_id
_entity_poly.type
_entity_poly.pdbx_seq_one_letter_code
_entity_poly.pdbx_strand_id
1 'polypeptide(L)'
;VGAGQFIEKNVLPDKAQPPVGISSLAAMEALADSGIGAELAHQIDTVIAVRLILDSTNRPRLEIPFGRAENPPRAIARRIGANPVNAIYGNVGGNTPQMYVNEMAERISNKEVDVALIAGSEAIKTAQLALRNEIDLD
;
A
#
# COMPACT_ATOMS: atom_id res chain seq x y z
N VAL A 1 -0.69 -4.14 -17.96
CA VAL A 1 -0.38 -2.94 -17.14
C VAL A 1 -1.71 -2.31 -16.76
N GLY A 2 -1.87 -1.85 -15.53
CA GLY A 2 -3.06 -1.14 -15.08
C GLY A 2 -2.74 -0.18 -13.94
N ALA A 3 -3.62 0.79 -13.70
CA ALA A 3 -3.53 1.75 -12.61
C ALA A 3 -4.85 1.82 -11.84
N GLY A 4 -4.78 2.12 -10.55
CA GLY A 4 -5.95 2.11 -9.68
C GLY A 4 -5.84 3.17 -8.59
N GLN A 5 -7.00 3.70 -8.21
CA GLN A 5 -7.14 4.67 -7.13
C GLN A 5 -8.33 4.30 -6.26
N PHE A 6 -8.20 4.56 -4.97
CA PHE A 6 -9.29 4.37 -4.03
C PHE A 6 -9.30 5.51 -3.02
N ILE A 7 -10.49 6.03 -2.72
CA ILE A 7 -10.69 7.09 -1.73
C ILE A 7 -11.87 6.72 -0.85
N GLU A 8 -11.62 6.67 0.45
CA GLU A 8 -12.67 6.51 1.46
C GLU A 8 -13.07 7.88 2.02
N LYS A 9 -14.37 8.18 2.03
CA LYS A 9 -14.92 9.45 2.57
C LYS A 9 -16.09 9.16 3.49
N ASN A 10 -16.19 9.95 4.55
CA ASN A 10 -17.34 9.96 5.48
C ASN A 10 -17.64 8.61 6.14
N VAL A 11 -16.60 7.81 6.39
CA VAL A 11 -16.70 6.56 7.16
C VAL A 11 -16.33 6.84 8.61
N LEU A 12 -17.03 6.21 9.54
CA LEU A 12 -16.70 6.27 10.97
C LEU A 12 -15.33 5.63 11.20
N PRO A 13 -14.48 6.16 12.11
CA PRO A 13 -13.12 5.65 12.29
C PRO A 13 -13.03 4.14 12.52
N ASP A 14 -13.90 3.59 13.36
CA ASP A 14 -14.00 2.16 13.72
C ASP A 14 -14.38 1.24 12.55
N LYS A 15 -14.87 1.80 11.44
CA LYS A 15 -15.25 1.07 10.22
C LYS A 15 -14.38 1.41 9.02
N ALA A 16 -13.44 2.33 9.19
CA ALA A 16 -12.61 2.83 8.12
C ALA A 16 -11.47 1.87 7.81
N GLN A 17 -10.99 1.90 6.57
CA GLN A 17 -9.87 1.06 6.16
C GLN A 17 -8.56 1.60 6.76
N PRO A 18 -7.69 0.72 7.31
CA PRO A 18 -6.32 1.11 7.61
C PRO A 18 -5.59 1.44 6.31
N PRO A 19 -4.42 2.13 6.36
CA PRO A 19 -3.67 2.46 5.14
C PRO A 19 -3.41 1.25 4.23
N VAL A 20 -2.98 0.11 4.82
CA VAL A 20 -2.80 -1.12 4.04
C VAL A 20 -4.09 -1.59 3.36
N GLY A 21 -5.25 -1.38 3.97
CA GLY A 21 -6.56 -1.66 3.36
C GLY A 21 -6.84 -0.75 2.16
N ILE A 22 -6.65 0.56 2.32
CA ILE A 22 -6.83 1.57 1.24
C ILE A 22 -5.93 1.24 0.04
N SER A 23 -4.64 0.98 0.28
CA SER A 23 -3.69 0.63 -0.79
C SER A 23 -4.01 -0.71 -1.44
N SER A 24 -4.55 -1.68 -0.69
CA SER A 24 -5.01 -2.95 -1.26
C SER A 24 -6.22 -2.78 -2.17
N LEU A 25 -7.18 -1.92 -1.81
CA LEU A 25 -8.33 -1.61 -2.65
C LEU A 25 -7.90 -0.88 -3.93
N ALA A 26 -6.98 0.09 -3.83
CA ALA A 26 -6.41 0.73 -5.02
C ALA A 26 -5.65 -0.27 -5.91
N ALA A 27 -4.95 -1.25 -5.32
CA ALA A 27 -4.29 -2.31 -6.07
C ALA A 27 -5.29 -3.24 -6.78
N MET A 28 -6.44 -3.56 -6.16
CA MET A 28 -7.51 -4.32 -6.82
C MET A 28 -8.07 -3.58 -8.03
N GLU A 29 -8.24 -2.25 -7.95
CA GLU A 29 -8.63 -1.43 -9.10
C GLU A 29 -7.56 -1.47 -10.21
N ALA A 30 -6.27 -1.43 -9.85
CA ALA A 30 -5.18 -1.54 -10.83
C ALA A 30 -5.13 -2.91 -11.51
N LEU A 31 -5.43 -3.98 -10.78
CA LEU A 31 -5.58 -5.32 -11.32
C LEU A 31 -6.76 -5.40 -12.29
N ALA A 32 -7.91 -4.81 -11.94
CA ALA A 32 -9.08 -4.75 -12.82
C ALA A 32 -8.79 -3.95 -14.11
N ASP A 33 -8.15 -2.78 -13.99
CA ASP A 33 -7.76 -1.93 -15.12
C ASP A 33 -6.79 -2.62 -16.09
N SER A 34 -6.02 -3.60 -15.62
CA SER A 34 -5.14 -4.40 -16.49
C SER A 34 -5.88 -5.25 -17.53
N GLY A 35 -7.20 -5.45 -17.38
CA GLY A 35 -8.02 -6.33 -18.19
C GLY A 35 -7.91 -7.82 -17.83
N ILE A 36 -6.94 -8.20 -16.98
CA ILE A 36 -6.75 -9.58 -16.49
C ILE A 36 -7.47 -9.78 -15.15
N GLY A 37 -7.59 -8.72 -14.34
CA GLY A 37 -8.26 -8.77 -13.04
C GLY A 37 -7.47 -9.56 -12.00
N ALA A 38 -8.20 -10.24 -11.11
CA ALA A 38 -7.64 -10.93 -9.95
C ALA A 38 -6.61 -12.03 -10.31
N GLU A 39 -6.74 -12.67 -11.47
CA GLU A 39 -5.80 -13.70 -11.92
C GLU A 39 -4.36 -13.18 -12.06
N LEU A 40 -4.18 -11.89 -12.36
CA LEU A 40 -2.86 -11.27 -12.44
C LEU A 40 -2.17 -11.21 -11.06
N ALA A 41 -2.93 -11.19 -9.96
CA ALA A 41 -2.35 -11.12 -8.61
C ALA A 41 -1.42 -12.31 -8.31
N HIS A 42 -1.75 -13.49 -8.83
CA HIS A 42 -0.93 -14.69 -8.66
C HIS A 42 0.41 -14.64 -9.41
N GLN A 43 0.53 -13.75 -10.40
CA GLN A 43 1.75 -13.57 -11.19
C GLN A 43 2.66 -12.46 -10.61
N ILE A 44 2.19 -11.67 -9.64
CA ILE A 44 3.00 -10.62 -9.03
C ILE A 44 4.15 -11.25 -8.24
N ASP A 45 5.37 -11.10 -8.75
CA ASP A 45 6.59 -11.54 -8.07
C ASP A 45 7.20 -10.45 -7.17
N THR A 46 6.83 -9.17 -7.38
CA THR A 46 7.41 -8.04 -6.64
C THR A 46 6.33 -7.06 -6.20
N VAL A 47 6.24 -6.79 -4.89
CA VAL A 47 5.36 -5.77 -4.32
C VAL A 47 6.18 -4.71 -3.60
N ILE A 48 5.95 -3.45 -3.96
CA ILE A 48 6.53 -2.27 -3.32
C ILE A 48 5.40 -1.50 -2.62
N ALA A 49 5.53 -1.35 -1.31
CA ALA A 49 4.69 -0.45 -0.54
C ALA A 49 5.41 0.90 -0.37
N VAL A 50 4.84 1.97 -0.90
CA VAL A 50 5.31 3.34 -0.65
C VAL A 50 5.18 3.63 0.84
N ARG A 51 6.21 4.23 1.43
CA ARG A 51 6.30 4.44 2.87
C ARG A 51 5.21 5.38 3.37
N LEU A 52 4.56 4.99 4.46
CA LEU A 52 3.56 5.80 5.15
C LEU A 52 4.22 7.01 5.82
N ILE A 53 3.55 8.16 5.79
CA ILE A 53 3.96 9.38 6.51
C ILE A 53 4.12 9.08 8.01
N LEU A 54 3.22 8.28 8.58
CA LEU A 54 3.25 7.92 10.00
C LEU A 54 4.48 7.07 10.39
N ASP A 55 5.09 6.40 9.43
CA ASP A 55 6.34 5.63 9.59
C ASP A 55 7.59 6.43 9.16
N SER A 56 7.43 7.70 8.80
CA SER A 56 8.50 8.55 8.26
C SER A 56 9.07 9.54 9.30
N THR A 57 8.65 9.43 10.57
CA THR A 57 9.11 10.34 11.63
C THR A 57 9.96 9.61 12.67
N ASN A 58 11.01 10.28 13.16
CA ASN A 58 11.83 9.80 14.29
C ASN A 58 11.13 10.00 15.65
N ARG A 59 9.78 10.05 15.69
CA ARG A 59 8.99 10.12 16.92
C ARG A 59 8.40 8.74 17.20
N PRO A 60 9.16 7.83 17.84
CA PRO A 60 8.71 6.45 18.09
C PRO A 60 7.45 6.35 18.97
N ARG A 61 7.02 7.44 19.62
CA ARG A 61 5.86 7.51 20.51
C ARG A 61 4.60 8.15 19.90
N LEU A 62 4.58 8.46 18.60
CA LEU A 62 3.32 8.90 17.99
C LEU A 62 2.37 7.70 17.95
N GLU A 63 1.29 7.78 18.72
CA GLU A 63 0.23 6.79 18.71
C GLU A 63 -0.41 6.77 17.32
N ILE A 64 -0.41 5.60 16.69
CA ILE A 64 -1.06 5.36 15.41
C ILE A 64 -2.28 4.51 15.74
N PRO A 65 -3.50 5.06 15.66
CA PRO A 65 -4.71 4.34 16.07
C PRO A 65 -4.92 3.02 15.32
N PHE A 66 -4.48 2.94 14.06
CA PHE A 66 -4.56 1.72 13.24
C PHE A 66 -3.48 0.66 13.56
N GLY A 67 -2.66 0.88 14.60
CA GLY A 67 -1.44 0.13 14.79
C GLY A 67 -0.46 0.25 13.63
N ARG A 68 0.48 -0.69 13.54
CA ARG A 68 1.44 -0.80 12.43
C ARG A 68 1.42 -2.19 11.84
N ALA A 69 1.26 -2.28 10.53
CA ALA A 69 1.54 -3.53 9.83
C ALA A 69 3.04 -3.83 9.94
N GLU A 70 3.40 -4.99 10.49
CA GLU A 70 4.80 -5.42 10.64
C GLU A 70 5.52 -5.47 9.29
N ASN A 71 4.81 -5.89 8.24
CA ASN A 71 5.32 -5.93 6.88
C ASN A 71 4.25 -5.41 5.89
N PRO A 72 4.19 -4.09 5.65
CA PRO A 72 3.19 -3.47 4.78
C PRO A 72 3.11 -4.09 3.37
N PRO A 73 4.20 -4.32 2.61
CA PRO A 73 4.08 -4.90 1.27
C PRO A 73 3.53 -6.33 1.28
N ARG A 74 3.91 -7.18 2.27
CA ARG A 74 3.30 -8.52 2.43
C ARG A 74 1.84 -8.43 2.86
N ALA A 75 1.49 -7.45 3.67
CA ALA A 75 0.12 -7.25 4.13
C ALA A 75 -0.82 -6.76 3.00
N ILE A 76 -0.30 -5.98 2.04
CA ILE A 76 -1.00 -5.65 0.78
C ILE A 76 -1.14 -6.92 -0.07
N ALA A 77 -0.03 -7.63 -0.31
CA ALA A 77 -0.02 -8.83 -1.15
C ALA A 77 -1.08 -9.87 -0.71
N ARG A 78 -1.15 -10.16 0.60
CA ARG A 78 -2.15 -11.10 1.15
C ARG A 78 -3.58 -10.66 0.88
N ARG A 79 -3.88 -9.37 0.96
CA ARG A 79 -5.25 -8.84 0.76
C ARG A 79 -5.71 -8.94 -0.70
N ILE A 80 -4.78 -8.89 -1.65
CA ILE A 80 -5.08 -8.99 -3.08
C ILE A 80 -4.90 -10.42 -3.65
N GLY A 81 -4.54 -11.40 -2.82
CA GLY A 81 -4.30 -12.78 -3.26
C GLY A 81 -2.94 -13.03 -3.90
N ALA A 82 -1.97 -12.11 -3.75
CA ALA A 82 -0.61 -12.24 -4.26
C ALA A 82 0.34 -12.89 -3.23
N ASN A 83 1.39 -13.55 -3.73
CA ASN A 83 2.47 -14.08 -2.91
C ASN A 83 3.84 -13.79 -3.55
N PRO A 84 4.31 -12.53 -3.49
CA PRO A 84 5.51 -12.11 -4.21
C PRO A 84 6.78 -12.74 -3.62
N VAL A 85 7.79 -12.93 -4.46
CA VAL A 85 9.15 -13.26 -4.03
C VAL A 85 9.75 -12.06 -3.30
N ASN A 86 9.61 -10.86 -3.88
CA ASN A 86 10.15 -9.62 -3.36
C ASN A 86 9.05 -8.77 -2.70
N ALA A 87 9.25 -8.38 -1.45
CA ALA A 87 8.35 -7.48 -0.74
C ALA A 87 9.17 -6.32 -0.16
N ILE A 88 9.01 -5.14 -0.75
CA ILE A 88 9.85 -3.96 -0.50
C ILE A 88 9.03 -2.90 0.21
N TYR A 89 9.48 -2.45 1.37
CA TYR A 89 8.91 -1.27 2.02
C TYR A 89 9.77 -0.05 1.72
N GLY A 90 9.16 0.97 1.12
CA GLY A 90 9.89 2.02 0.44
C GLY A 90 10.64 2.98 1.37
N ASN A 91 11.45 3.83 0.73
CA ASN A 91 12.13 4.95 1.37
C ASN A 91 11.16 6.12 1.62
N VAL A 92 11.58 7.06 2.47
CA VAL A 92 10.86 8.33 2.67
C VAL A 92 11.10 9.23 1.45
N GLY A 93 10.04 9.87 0.95
CA GLY A 93 10.16 10.94 -0.04
C GLY A 93 9.01 10.96 -1.04
N GLY A 94 8.51 12.16 -1.36
CA GLY A 94 7.41 12.32 -2.33
C GLY A 94 7.78 11.91 -3.76
N ASN A 95 9.07 11.84 -4.07
CA ASN A 95 9.60 11.37 -5.36
C ASN A 95 9.65 9.84 -5.47
N THR A 96 9.52 9.10 -4.37
CA THR A 96 9.74 7.66 -4.34
C THR A 96 8.79 6.84 -5.21
N PRO A 97 7.49 7.19 -5.39
CA PRO A 97 6.63 6.43 -6.31
C PRO A 97 7.16 6.43 -7.75
N GLN A 98 7.59 7.59 -8.25
CA GLN A 98 8.16 7.70 -9.60
C GLN A 98 9.52 7.01 -9.70
N MET A 99 10.35 7.10 -8.66
CA MET A 99 11.63 6.38 -8.59
C MET A 99 11.41 4.87 -8.75
N TYR A 100 10.44 4.29 -8.04
CA TYR A 100 10.13 2.87 -8.15
C TYR A 100 9.58 2.46 -9.52
N VAL A 101 8.81 3.34 -10.18
CA VAL A 101 8.39 3.08 -11.57
C VAL A 101 9.61 2.93 -12.47
N ASN A 102 10.59 3.84 -12.34
CA ASN A 102 11.82 3.78 -13.15
C ASN A 102 12.64 2.50 -12.83
N GLU A 103 12.81 2.20 -11.54
CA GLU A 103 13.56 1.01 -11.09
C GLU A 103 12.90 -0.29 -11.59
N MET A 104 11.58 -0.42 -11.47
CA MET A 104 10.88 -1.63 -11.93
C MET A 104 10.94 -1.76 -13.45
N ALA A 105 10.86 -0.65 -14.21
CA ALA A 105 11.01 -0.71 -15.66
C ALA A 105 12.40 -1.23 -16.08
N GLU A 106 13.47 -0.79 -15.41
CA GLU A 106 14.84 -1.29 -15.65
C GLU A 106 14.96 -2.77 -15.30
N ARG A 107 14.46 -3.18 -14.12
CA ARG A 107 14.52 -4.58 -13.68
C ARG A 107 13.70 -5.53 -14.55
N ILE A 108 12.53 -5.08 -15.03
CA ILE A 108 11.73 -5.83 -16.00
C ILE A 108 12.49 -5.96 -17.34
N SER A 109 13.10 -4.89 -17.83
CA SER A 109 13.91 -4.93 -19.05
C SER A 109 15.09 -5.91 -18.93
N ASN A 110 15.66 -6.05 -17.74
CA ASN A 110 16.74 -6.98 -17.44
C ASN A 110 16.25 -8.42 -17.13
N LYS A 111 14.93 -8.67 -17.16
CA LYS A 111 14.29 -9.96 -16.82
C LYS A 111 14.53 -10.40 -15.38
N GLU A 112 14.67 -9.45 -14.47
CA GLU A 112 14.84 -9.69 -13.03
C GLU A 112 13.49 -9.68 -12.27
N VAL A 113 12.47 -9.11 -12.90
CA VAL A 113 11.10 -8.96 -12.39
C VAL A 113 10.18 -9.19 -13.58
N ASP A 114 9.14 -10.00 -13.42
CA ASP A 114 8.14 -10.25 -14.47
C ASP A 114 6.92 -9.36 -14.26
N VAL A 115 6.41 -9.28 -13.03
CA VAL A 115 5.24 -8.46 -12.67
C VAL A 115 5.46 -7.76 -11.33
N ALA A 116 5.50 -6.43 -11.37
CA ALA A 116 5.61 -5.57 -10.20
C ALA A 116 4.28 -4.87 -9.87
N LEU A 117 4.02 -4.69 -8.57
CA LEU A 117 3.00 -3.80 -8.04
C LEU A 117 3.65 -2.72 -7.16
N ILE A 118 3.35 -1.46 -7.43
CA ILE A 118 3.71 -0.32 -6.57
C ILE A 118 2.40 0.22 -5.99
N ALA A 119 2.26 0.24 -4.66
CA ALA A 119 1.05 0.68 -3.98
C ALA A 119 1.37 1.56 -2.78
N GLY A 120 0.50 2.54 -2.51
CA GLY A 120 0.66 3.48 -1.41
C GLY A 120 -0.67 4.12 -1.05
N SER A 121 -0.78 4.67 0.16
CA SER A 121 -2.03 5.22 0.69
C SER A 121 -1.78 5.98 1.98
N GLU A 122 -2.74 6.81 2.38
CA GLU A 122 -2.73 7.47 3.69
C GLU A 122 -4.14 7.46 4.29
N ALA A 123 -4.24 7.25 5.60
CA ALA A 123 -5.48 7.32 6.38
C ALA A 123 -5.42 8.42 7.46
N ILE A 124 -4.71 9.52 7.18
CA ILE A 124 -4.35 10.56 8.16
C ILE A 124 -5.58 11.18 8.82
N LYS A 125 -6.60 11.54 8.04
CA LYS A 125 -7.83 12.18 8.58
C LYS A 125 -8.55 11.23 9.53
N THR A 126 -8.61 9.95 9.19
CA THR A 126 -9.24 8.93 10.03
C THR A 126 -8.49 8.74 11.34
N ALA A 127 -7.15 8.61 11.27
CA ALA A 127 -6.30 8.52 12.46
C ALA A 127 -6.48 9.75 13.37
N GLN A 128 -6.51 10.96 12.80
CA GLN A 128 -6.76 12.18 13.57
C GLN A 128 -8.15 12.19 14.23
N LEU A 129 -9.17 11.67 13.54
CA LEU A 129 -10.52 11.61 14.10
C LEU A 129 -10.61 10.59 15.23
N ALA A 130 -9.97 9.42 15.09
CA ALA A 130 -9.90 8.41 16.14
C ALA A 130 -9.21 8.94 17.40
N LEU A 131 -8.02 9.55 17.27
CA LEU A 131 -7.31 10.17 18.40
C LEU A 131 -8.14 11.23 19.11
N ARG A 132 -8.88 12.06 18.36
CA ARG A 132 -9.73 13.12 18.95
C ARG A 132 -10.94 12.60 19.71
N ASN A 133 -11.41 11.40 19.38
CA ASN A 133 -12.58 10.79 19.99
C ASN A 133 -12.22 9.61 20.91
N GLU A 134 -10.94 9.40 21.20
CA GLU A 134 -10.44 8.31 22.04
C GLU A 134 -10.92 6.93 21.55
N ILE A 135 -10.98 6.76 20.22
CA ILE A 135 -11.36 5.50 19.58
C ILE A 135 -10.08 4.72 19.25
N ASP A 136 -10.02 3.48 19.74
CA ASP A 136 -9.00 2.50 19.37
C ASP A 136 -9.40 1.79 18.08
N LEU A 137 -8.47 1.64 17.12
CA LEU A 137 -8.74 1.04 15.79
C LEU A 137 -8.05 -0.32 15.58
N ASP A 138 -7.65 -0.97 16.68
CA ASP A 138 -7.02 -2.30 16.70
C ASP A 138 -7.79 -3.38 15.90
#